data_AF-A0A4R5TW57-F1
#
_entry.id   AF-A0A4R5TW57-F1
#
_cell.length_a   1.000
_cell.length_b   1.000
_cell.length_c   1.000
_cell.angle_alpha   90.00
_cell.angle_beta   90.00
_cell.angle_gamma   90.00
#
_symmetry.space_group_name_H-M   'P 1'
#
loop_
_entity.id
_entity.type
_entity.pdbx_description
1 polymer ?
#
loop_
_entity_poly.entity_id
_entity_poly.type
_entity_poly.pdbx_seq_one_letter_code
_entity_poly.pdbx_strand_id
1 'polypeptide(L)'
;MNTAVLPAPQIFDRPWTREQLLGAAEASRESEEHTDYRGAARAMAGRGRSVDLPRIRALVSTVMGGTDGTYFICCSLYGAHLAISFPELFTDRQRQLLLAPLAAADALVGSGALGRAA
;
A
#
# COMPACT_ATOMS: atom_id res chain seq x y z
N MET A 1 -20.28 -17.41 3.20
CA MET A 1 -18.89 -17.70 3.65
C MET A 1 -18.25 -16.39 4.07
N ASN A 2 -17.81 -16.28 5.32
CA ASN A 2 -16.92 -15.19 5.76
C ASN A 2 -15.52 -15.49 5.24
N THR A 3 -15.03 -14.71 4.28
CA THR A 3 -13.63 -14.80 3.84
C THR A 3 -12.75 -14.32 4.98
N ALA A 4 -11.77 -15.12 5.40
CA ALA A 4 -10.80 -14.71 6.41
C ALA A 4 -9.98 -13.52 5.88
N VAL A 5 -9.87 -12.47 6.69
CA VAL A 5 -8.99 -11.33 6.43
C VAL A 5 -7.56 -11.78 6.70
N LEU A 6 -6.68 -11.58 5.72
CA LEU A 6 -5.29 -12.01 5.83
C LEU A 6 -4.43 -10.93 6.51
N PRO A 7 -3.43 -11.31 7.32
CA PRO A 7 -2.55 -10.35 7.96
C PRO A 7 -1.57 -9.73 6.95
N ALA A 8 -1.30 -8.43 7.09
CA ALA A 8 -0.24 -7.72 6.38
C ALA A 8 0.59 -6.90 7.39
N PRO A 9 1.48 -7.54 8.17
CA PRO A 9 2.24 -6.86 9.22
C PRO A 9 3.11 -5.72 8.69
N GLN A 10 3.57 -5.80 7.44
CA GLN A 10 4.32 -4.72 6.78
C GLN A 10 3.51 -3.43 6.61
N ILE A 11 2.18 -3.52 6.67
CA ILE A 11 1.27 -2.38 6.61
C ILE A 11 0.82 -1.98 8.02
N PHE A 12 0.43 -2.96 8.85
CA PHE A 12 -0.26 -2.69 10.11
C PHE A 12 0.62 -2.66 11.37
N ASP A 13 1.80 -3.28 11.33
CA ASP A 13 2.67 -3.44 12.51
C ASP A 13 3.87 -2.46 12.45
N ARG A 14 3.73 -1.37 11.70
CA ARG A 14 4.73 -0.30 11.61
C ARG A 14 4.12 1.06 11.93
N PRO A 15 4.89 1.99 12.51
CA PRO A 15 4.49 3.38 12.57
C PRO A 15 4.57 4.00 11.17
N TRP A 16 3.52 4.72 10.78
CA TRP A 16 3.45 5.50 9.55
C TRP A 16 3.56 6.98 9.86
N THR A 17 4.31 7.71 9.04
CA THR A 17 4.27 9.17 8.99
C THR A 17 3.43 9.66 7.82
N ARG A 18 3.07 10.94 7.84
CA ARG A 18 2.35 11.61 6.75
C ARG A 18 3.13 11.52 5.44
N GLU A 19 4.44 11.79 5.49
CA GLU A 19 5.33 11.78 4.33
C GLU A 19 5.42 10.39 3.70
N GLN A 20 5.47 9.34 4.53
CA GLN A 20 5.48 7.96 4.04
C GLN A 20 4.20 7.58 3.31
N LEU A 21 3.04 7.97 3.85
CA LEU A 21 1.75 7.71 3.20
C LEU A 21 1.60 8.48 1.88
N LEU A 22 2.08 9.73 1.83
CA LEU A 22 2.10 10.52 0.61
C LEU A 22 3.06 9.91 -0.44
N GLY A 23 4.27 9.53 -0.03
CA GLY A 23 5.23 8.85 -0.90
C GLY A 23 4.72 7.51 -1.43
N ALA A 24 4.02 6.74 -0.60
CA ALA A 24 3.37 5.50 -1.02
C ALA A 24 2.29 5.74 -2.09
N ALA A 25 1.47 6.78 -1.91
CA ALA A 25 0.48 7.16 -2.93
C ALA A 25 1.11 7.61 -4.24
N GLU A 26 2.20 8.39 -4.18
CA GLU A 26 2.90 8.85 -5.39
C GLU A 26 3.53 7.68 -6.16
N ALA A 27 4.22 6.78 -5.46
CA ALA A 27 4.77 5.58 -6.09
C ALA A 27 3.70 4.65 -6.67
N SER A 28 2.49 4.62 -6.10
CA SER A 28 1.34 3.91 -6.68
C SER A 28 0.90 4.56 -7.99
N ARG A 29 0.83 5.89 -8.02
CA ARG A 29 0.45 6.66 -9.22
C ARG A 29 1.42 6.39 -10.37
N GLU A 30 2.72 6.39 -10.10
CA GLU A 30 3.75 6.00 -11.09
C GLU A 30 3.58 4.53 -11.52
N SER A 31 3.31 3.64 -10.57
CA SER A 31 3.09 2.21 -10.87
C SER A 31 1.89 1.97 -11.77
N GLU A 32 0.82 2.76 -11.61
CA GLU A 32 -0.41 2.71 -12.41
C GLU A 32 -0.19 3.09 -13.89
N GLU A 33 0.86 3.85 -14.20
CA GLU A 33 1.23 4.21 -15.58
C GLU A 33 1.85 3.04 -16.36
N HIS A 34 2.32 1.99 -15.67
CA HIS A 34 2.90 0.82 -16.32
C HIS A 34 1.83 -0.09 -16.95
N THR A 35 2.12 -0.59 -18.16
CA THR A 35 1.21 -1.49 -18.91
C THR A 35 0.84 -2.76 -18.15
N ASP A 36 1.78 -3.30 -17.36
CA ASP A 36 1.57 -4.52 -16.58
C ASP A 36 0.59 -4.33 -15.41
N TYR A 37 0.37 -3.09 -14.98
CA TYR A 37 -0.52 -2.77 -13.86
C TYR A 37 -1.98 -3.14 -14.17
N ARG A 38 -2.41 -3.04 -15.44
CA ARG A 38 -3.77 -3.44 -15.84
C ARG A 38 -4.06 -4.91 -15.56
N GLY A 39 -3.06 -5.77 -15.72
CA GLY A 39 -3.17 -7.19 -15.39
C GLY A 39 -3.33 -7.40 -13.87
N ALA A 40 -2.58 -6.64 -13.07
CA ALA A 40 -2.71 -6.64 -11.62
C ALA A 40 -4.09 -6.17 -11.17
N ALA A 41 -4.60 -5.06 -11.70
CA ALA A 41 -5.92 -4.53 -11.40
C ALA A 41 -7.05 -5.56 -11.65
N ARG A 42 -6.96 -6.32 -12.74
CA ARG A 42 -7.92 -7.39 -13.03
C ARG A 42 -7.85 -8.54 -12.03
N ALA A 43 -6.64 -8.94 -11.61
CA ALA A 43 -6.46 -9.97 -10.59
C ALA A 43 -7.01 -9.54 -9.21
N MET A 44 -6.97 -8.24 -8.90
CA MET A 44 -7.49 -7.67 -7.64
C MET A 44 -9.02 -7.68 -7.53
N ALA A 45 -9.76 -7.57 -8.65
CA ALA A 45 -11.21 -7.33 -8.67
C ALA A 45 -12.05 -8.42 -7.95
N GLY A 46 -11.52 -9.64 -7.80
CA GLY A 46 -12.21 -10.74 -7.10
C GLY A 46 -11.89 -10.87 -5.62
N ARG A 47 -10.98 -10.07 -5.06
CA ARG A 47 -10.34 -10.35 -3.75
C ARG A 47 -10.58 -9.31 -2.66
N GLY A 48 -11.36 -8.26 -2.94
CA GLY A 48 -11.53 -7.15 -2.00
C GLY A 48 -12.11 -7.49 -0.63
N ARG A 49 -12.79 -8.63 -0.48
CA ARG A 49 -13.29 -9.11 0.83
C ARG A 49 -12.19 -9.73 1.72
N SER A 50 -11.00 -9.95 1.20
CA SER A 50 -9.88 -10.59 1.92
C SER A 50 -8.91 -9.57 2.53
N VAL A 51 -9.14 -8.28 2.27
CA VAL A 51 -8.34 -7.16 2.76
C VAL A 51 -9.13 -6.40 3.81
N ASP A 52 -8.46 -6.02 4.89
CA ASP A 52 -9.05 -5.18 5.94
C ASP A 52 -9.10 -3.71 5.52
N LEU A 53 -9.95 -3.39 4.55
CA LEU A 53 -10.12 -2.01 4.09
C LEU A 53 -10.56 -1.06 5.23
N PRO A 54 -11.44 -1.45 6.18
CA PRO A 54 -11.73 -0.63 7.35
C PRO A 54 -10.49 -0.28 8.18
N ARG A 55 -9.61 -1.27 8.45
CA ARG A 55 -8.37 -1.01 9.19
C ARG A 55 -7.38 -0.15 8.42
N ILE A 56 -7.27 -0.32 7.09
CA ILE A 56 -6.46 0.58 6.24
C ILE A 56 -6.98 2.02 6.35
N ARG A 57 -8.30 2.23 6.22
CA ARG A 57 -8.90 3.56 6.33
C ARG A 57 -8.66 4.18 7.70
N ALA A 58 -8.84 3.39 8.77
CA ALA A 58 -8.56 3.85 10.13
C ALA A 58 -7.10 4.30 10.26
N LEU A 59 -6.14 3.45 9.88
CA LEU A 59 -4.71 3.75 9.88
C LEU A 59 -4.40 5.06 9.14
N VAL A 60 -4.86 5.17 7.89
CA VAL A 60 -4.58 6.35 7.06
C VAL A 60 -5.21 7.60 7.67
N SER A 61 -6.46 7.53 8.11
CA SER A 61 -7.16 8.69 8.67
C SER A 61 -6.50 9.20 9.97
N THR A 62 -6.03 8.29 10.82
CA THR A 62 -5.31 8.62 12.05
C THR A 62 -4.02 9.37 11.74
N VAL A 63 -3.23 8.89 10.78
CA VAL A 63 -1.93 9.51 10.43
C VAL A 63 -2.12 10.85 9.70
N MET A 64 -3.13 10.93 8.81
CA MET A 64 -3.36 12.12 8.00
C MET A 64 -4.14 13.22 8.74
N GLY A 65 -4.76 12.89 9.88
CA GLY A 65 -5.57 13.81 10.67
C GLY A 65 -7.00 14.02 10.13
N GLY A 66 -7.48 13.12 9.27
CA GLY A 66 -8.78 13.22 8.61
C GLY A 66 -8.90 12.30 7.39
N THR A 67 -10.02 12.39 6.67
CA THR A 67 -10.30 11.55 5.49
C THR A 67 -10.07 12.26 4.16
N ASP A 68 -9.94 13.58 4.16
CA ASP A 68 -9.82 14.37 2.94
C ASP A 68 -8.52 14.04 2.20
N GLY A 69 -8.64 13.72 0.92
CA GLY A 69 -7.50 13.35 0.06
C GLY A 69 -6.89 11.96 0.35
N THR A 70 -7.47 11.15 1.24
CA THR A 70 -6.89 9.86 1.65
C THR A 70 -7.20 8.68 0.73
N TYR A 71 -8.09 8.88 -0.24
CA TYR A 71 -8.57 7.80 -1.13
C TYR A 71 -7.44 7.07 -1.84
N PHE A 72 -6.53 7.81 -2.48
CA PHE A 72 -5.43 7.21 -3.24
C PHE A 72 -4.40 6.50 -2.35
N ILE A 73 -4.21 6.98 -1.12
CA ILE A 73 -3.39 6.31 -0.10
C ILE A 73 -4.01 4.97 0.31
N CYS A 74 -5.34 4.93 0.50
CA CYS A 74 -6.02 3.68 0.83
C CYS A 74 -5.91 2.66 -0.32
N CYS A 75 -6.03 3.11 -1.57
CA CYS A 75 -5.88 2.25 -2.74
C CYS A 75 -4.46 1.68 -2.88
N SER A 76 -3.43 2.49 -2.62
CA SER A 76 -2.03 2.02 -2.69
C SER A 76 -1.74 0.95 -1.64
N LEU A 77 -2.16 1.16 -0.39
CA LEU A 77 -2.00 0.16 0.67
C LEU A 77 -2.85 -1.09 0.43
N TYR A 78 -4.04 -0.94 -0.17
CA TYR A 78 -4.87 -2.07 -0.56
C TYR A 78 -4.19 -2.96 -1.61
N GLY A 79 -3.59 -2.36 -2.65
CA GLY A 79 -2.86 -3.10 -3.68
C GLY A 79 -1.64 -3.84 -3.11
N ALA A 80 -0.88 -3.17 -2.25
CA ALA A 80 0.24 -3.79 -1.54
C ALA A 80 -0.21 -4.95 -0.64
N HIS A 81 -1.32 -4.78 0.09
CA HIS A 81 -1.88 -5.83 0.92
C HIS A 81 -2.23 -7.08 0.11
N LEU A 82 -2.85 -6.91 -1.06
CA LEU A 82 -3.15 -8.04 -1.94
C LEU A 82 -1.88 -8.73 -2.44
N ALA A 83 -0.87 -7.97 -2.84
CA ALA A 83 0.41 -8.54 -3.29
C ALA A 83 1.14 -9.33 -2.20
N ILE A 84 1.02 -8.91 -0.93
CA ILE A 84 1.55 -9.65 0.24
C ILE A 84 0.74 -10.91 0.50
N SER A 85 -0.59 -10.80 0.48
CA SER A 85 -1.51 -11.85 0.92
C SER A 85 -1.74 -12.94 -0.13
N PHE A 86 -1.59 -12.61 -1.41
CA PHE A 86 -1.84 -13.50 -2.55
C PHE A 86 -0.75 -13.38 -3.62
N PRO A 87 0.53 -13.64 -3.29
CA PRO A 87 1.63 -13.46 -4.22
C PRO A 87 1.48 -14.33 -5.49
N GLU A 88 0.79 -15.47 -5.39
CA GLU A 88 0.54 -16.40 -6.49
C GLU A 88 -0.41 -15.87 -7.57
N LEU A 89 -1.17 -14.80 -7.29
CA LEU A 89 -2.10 -14.19 -8.25
C LEU A 89 -1.42 -13.23 -9.23
N PHE A 90 -0.16 -12.91 -8.99
CA PHE A 90 0.56 -11.84 -9.67
C PHE A 90 1.86 -12.36 -10.24
N THR A 91 2.23 -11.88 -11.42
CA THR A 91 3.60 -12.07 -11.91
C THR A 91 4.59 -11.31 -11.02
N ASP A 92 5.88 -11.67 -11.07
CA ASP A 92 6.90 -10.94 -10.32
C ASP A 92 6.90 -9.44 -10.63
N ARG A 93 6.67 -9.08 -11.89
CA ARG A 93 6.60 -7.67 -12.31
C ARG A 93 5.39 -6.96 -11.72
N GLN A 94 4.22 -7.60 -11.71
CA GLN A 94 3.01 -7.04 -11.11
C GLN A 94 3.16 -6.88 -9.59
N ARG A 95 3.80 -7.85 -8.93
CA ARG A 95 4.12 -7.74 -7.50
C ARG A 95 5.05 -6.58 -7.22
N GLN A 96 6.11 -6.40 -8.02
CA GLN A 96 7.01 -5.26 -7.87
C GLN A 96 6.24 -3.93 -7.95
N LEU A 97 5.34 -3.78 -8.92
CA LEU A 97 4.52 -2.59 -9.07
C LEU A 97 3.58 -2.39 -7.87
N LEU A 98 2.90 -3.43 -7.40
CA LEU A 98 1.99 -3.34 -6.26
C LEU A 98 2.71 -3.13 -4.92
N LEU A 99 3.98 -3.52 -4.81
CA LEU A 99 4.79 -3.35 -3.60
C LEU A 99 5.64 -2.07 -3.62
N ALA A 100 5.75 -1.38 -4.76
CA ALA A 100 6.46 -0.12 -4.89
C ALA A 100 6.03 0.96 -3.87
N PRO A 101 4.72 1.10 -3.52
CA PRO A 101 4.29 1.99 -2.44
C PRO A 101 4.98 1.76 -1.09
N LEU A 102 5.18 0.48 -0.71
CA LEU A 102 5.85 0.15 0.56
C LEU A 102 7.35 0.42 0.47
N ALA A 103 7.97 0.10 -0.66
CA ALA A 103 9.39 0.38 -0.89
C ALA A 103 9.68 1.90 -0.83
N ALA A 104 8.80 2.73 -1.41
CA ALA A 104 8.93 4.19 -1.33
C ALA A 104 8.77 4.71 0.10
N ALA A 105 7.82 4.17 0.86
CA ALA A 105 7.64 4.50 2.27
C ALA A 105 8.87 4.12 3.13
N ASP A 106 9.53 3.01 2.81
CA ASP A 106 10.76 2.56 3.48
C ASP A 106 11.97 3.44 3.15
N ALA A 107 12.11 3.88 1.89
CA ALA A 107 13.17 4.80 1.50
C ALA A 107 13.12 6.12 2.30
N LEU A 108 11.91 6.59 2.64
CA LEU A 108 11.71 7.79 3.45
C LEU A 108 12.09 7.60 4.93
N VAL A 109 12.09 6.37 5.45
CA VAL A 109 12.67 6.08 6.79
C VAL A 109 14.17 6.37 6.80
N GLY A 110 14.87 5.95 5.73
CA GLY A 110 16.31 6.17 5.57
C GLY A 110 16.70 7.63 5.45
N SER A 111 15.90 8.42 4.72
CA SER A 111 16.15 9.87 4.55
C SER A 111 15.88 10.69 5.82
N GLY A 112 14.92 10.29 6.66
CA GLY A 112 14.62 10.96 7.92
C GLY A 112 15.66 10.71 9.03
N ALA A 113 16.46 9.65 8.93
CA ALA A 113 17.53 9.33 9.88
C ALA A 113 18.80 10.17 9.65
N LEU A 114 19.11 10.51 8.40
CA LEU A 114 20.28 11.33 8.04
C LEU A 114 20.09 12.83 8.32
N GLY A 115 18.85 13.31 8.42
CA GLY A 115 18.53 14.72 8.71
C GLY A 115 18.52 15.12 10.18
N ARG A 116 18.66 14.18 11.13
CA ARG A 116 18.69 14.48 12.58
C ARG A 116 20.08 14.40 13.20
N ALA A 117 21.12 14.18 12.40
CA ALA A 117 22.50 14.04 12.84
C ALA A 117 23.45 15.10 12.26
N ALA A 118 22.92 16.23 11.78
CA ALA A 118 23.70 17.37 11.29
C ALA A 118 23.41 18.62 12.15
#